data_AF-A0A7X8CSY7-F1
#
_entry.id   AF-A0A7X8CSY7-F1
#
_cell.length_a   1.000
_cell.length_b   1.000
_cell.length_c   1.000
_cell.angle_alpha   90.00
_cell.angle_beta   90.00
_cell.angle_gamma   90.00
#
_symmetry.space_group_name_H-M   'P 1'
#
loop_
_entity.id
_entity.type
_entity.pdbx_description
1 polymer ?
#
loop_
_entity_poly.entity_id
_entity_poly.type
_entity_poly.pdbx_seq_one_letter_code
_entity_poly.pdbx_strand_id
1 'polypeptide(L)' 'MAESIEQGDELYCIPFHICPTVDRYDKVSVVRNSMVTEEWNVEARKRKISI' A
#
# COMPACT_ATOMS: atom_id res chain seq x y z
N MET A 1 -23.08 15.72 -6.51
CA MET A 1 -22.52 16.39 -5.32
C MET A 1 -21.40 15.51 -4.85
N ALA A 2 -20.16 16.00 -4.82
CA ALA A 2 -19.09 15.23 -4.20
C ALA A 2 -19.35 15.27 -2.69
N GLU A 3 -19.38 14.10 -2.05
CA GLU A 3 -19.40 14.00 -0.60
C GLU A 3 -18.24 14.83 -0.02
N SER A 4 -18.51 15.57 1.05
CA SER A 4 -17.49 16.44 1.67
C SER A 4 -16.54 15.55 2.45
N ILE A 5 -15.27 15.51 2.06
CA ILE A 5 -14.23 14.77 2.77
C ILE A 5 -13.93 15.51 4.07
N GLU A 6 -14.09 14.81 5.18
CA GLU A 6 -13.84 15.31 6.53
C GLU A 6 -12.52 14.78 7.09
N GLN A 7 -12.06 15.38 8.18
CA GLN A 7 -10.86 14.92 8.85
C GLN A 7 -11.10 13.55 9.50
N GLY A 8 -10.33 12.55 9.07
CA GLY A 8 -10.41 11.17 9.59
C GLY A 8 -11.04 10.18 8.62
N ASP A 9 -11.55 10.65 7.47
CA ASP A 9 -12.10 9.77 6.45
C ASP A 9 -11.03 8.84 5.84
N GLU A 10 -11.40 7.57 5.70
CA GLU A 10 -10.57 6.56 5.05
C GLU A 10 -10.81 6.58 3.54
N LEU A 11 -9.73 6.75 2.78
CA LEU A 11 -9.81 6.82 1.31
C LEU A 11 -9.01 5.67 0.69
N TYR A 12 -9.64 4.97 -0.25
CA TYR A 12 -8.97 3.98 -1.09
C TYR A 12 -8.61 4.58 -2.44
N CYS A 13 -7.35 4.44 -2.81
CA CYS A 13 -6.82 4.96 -4.07
C CYS A 13 -6.18 3.84 -4.88
N ILE A 14 -6.37 3.88 -6.20
CA ILE A 14 -5.66 3.02 -7.13
C ILE A 14 -4.41 3.78 -7.60
N PRO A 15 -3.20 3.22 -7.45
CA PRO A 15 -1.99 3.88 -7.92
C PRO A 15 -1.99 3.99 -9.45
N PHE A 16 -1.49 5.12 -9.96
CA PHE A 16 -1.35 5.33 -11.41
C PHE A 16 -0.35 4.34 -12.04
N HIS A 17 0.75 4.04 -11.34
CA HIS A 17 1.75 3.07 -11.78
C HIS A 17 2.20 2.22 -10.60
N ILE A 18 2.09 0.89 -10.73
CA ILE A 18 2.28 -0.03 -9.61
C ILE A 18 3.75 -0.12 -9.18
N CYS A 19 4.69 -0.15 -10.12
CA CYS A 19 6.12 -0.33 -9.84
C CYS A 19 6.70 0.72 -8.88
N PRO A 20 6.54 2.04 -9.11
CA PRO A 20 7.08 3.07 -8.20
C PRO A 20 6.29 3.14 -6.89
N THR A 21 5.05 2.66 -6.87
CA THR A 21 4.27 2.62 -5.63
C THR A 21 4.80 1.52 -4.72
N VAL A 22 4.97 0.30 -5.25
CA VAL A 22 5.41 -0.87 -4.48
C VAL A 22 6.85 -0.72 -3.96
N ASP A 23 7.79 -0.11 -4.72
CA ASP A 23 9.18 0.11 -4.26
C ASP A 23 9.28 0.98 -2.99
N ARG A 24 8.27 1.81 -2.69
CA ARG A 24 8.27 2.70 -1.52
C ARG A 24 7.91 2.01 -0.21
N TYR A 25 7.34 0.82 -0.25
CA TYR A 25 6.85 0.12 0.94
C TYR A 25 7.57 -1.21 1.12
N ASP A 26 7.96 -1.52 2.37
CA ASP A 26 8.61 -2.80 2.70
C ASP A 26 7.62 -3.96 2.75
N LYS A 27 6.34 -3.68 3.00
CA LYS A 27 5.29 -4.66 3.28
C LYS A 27 3.98 -4.29 2.62
N VAL A 28 3.13 -5.28 2.38
CA VAL A 28 1.77 -5.16 1.83
C VAL A 28 0.79 -5.86 2.75
N SER A 29 -0.27 -5.17 3.16
CA SER A 29 -1.37 -5.76 3.92
C SER A 29 -2.40 -6.39 2.99
N VAL A 30 -2.77 -7.64 3.26
CA VAL A 30 -3.83 -8.35 2.52
C VAL A 30 -5.14 -8.20 3.29
N VAL A 31 -6.15 -7.66 2.63
CA VAL A 31 -7.49 -7.45 3.22
C VAL A 31 -8.47 -8.45 2.64
N ARG A 32 -9.21 -9.16 3.50
CA ARG A 32 -10.35 -10.01 3.13
C ARG A 32 -11.51 -9.74 4.08
N ASN A 33 -12.73 -9.60 3.55
CA ASN A 33 -13.93 -9.29 4.34
C ASN A 33 -13.72 -8.08 5.28
N SER A 34 -13.12 -7.02 4.76
CA SER A 34 -12.81 -5.79 5.50
C SER A 34 -11.88 -5.97 6.72
N MET A 35 -11.13 -7.08 6.79
CA MET A 35 -10.14 -7.33 7.82
C MET A 35 -8.77 -7.61 7.20
N VAL A 36 -7.71 -7.07 7.82
CA VAL A 36 -6.34 -7.44 7.45
C VAL A 36 -6.10 -8.88 7.90
N THR A 37 -5.90 -9.78 6.94
CA THR A 37 -5.69 -11.20 7.22
C THR A 37 -4.23 -11.60 7.20
N GLU A 38 -3.41 -10.91 6.41
CA GLU A 38 -2.00 -11.25 6.21
C GLU A 38 -1.16 -10.00 5.91
N GLU A 39 0.15 -10.14 6.05
CA GLU A 39 1.14 -9.14 5.64
C GLU A 39 2.25 -9.84 4.85
N TRP A 40 2.57 -9.31 3.66
CA TRP A 40 3.61 -9.84 2.78
C TRP A 40 4.79 -8.88 2.70
N ASN A 41 6.01 -9.42 2.68
CA ASN A 41 7.20 -8.60 2.40
C ASN A 41 7.30 -8.31 0.89
N VAL A 42 7.67 -7.08 0.56
CA VAL A 42 8.01 -6.68 -0.81
C VAL A 42 9.44 -7.14 -1.10
N GLU A 43 9.58 -8.40 -1.51
CA GLU A 43 10.89 -9.04 -1.71
C GLU A 43 11.79 -8.27 -2.70
N ALA A 44 11.19 -7.67 -3.73
CA ALA A 44 11.91 -6.88 -4.74
C ALA A 44 12.55 -5.59 -4.17
N ARG A 45 12.08 -5.09 -3.02
CA ARG A 45 12.61 -3.89 -2.34
C ARG A 45 13.84 -4.19 -1.50
N LYS A 46 14.25 -5.45 -1.33
CA LYS A 46 15.47 -5.83 -0.60
C LYS A 46 16.71 -5.33 -1.35
N ARG A 47 17.03 -4.04 -1.16
CA ARG A 47 18.24 -3.39 -1.68
C ARG A 47 19.44 -4.01 -0.98
N LYS A 48 20.23 -4.80 -1.71
CA LYS A 48 21.59 -5.12 -1.28
C LYS A 48 22.45 -3.89 -1.52
N ILE A 49 22.84 -3.21 -0.45
CA ILE A 49 23.95 -2.26 -0.51
C ILE A 49 25.22 -3.11 -0.47
N SER A 50 25.85 -3.32 -1.62
CA SER A 50 27.19 -3.91 -1.68
C SER A 50 28.20 -2.77 -1.70
N ILE A 51 29.18 -2.83 -0.78
CA ILE A 51 30.35 -1.94 -0.71
C ILE A 51 31.45 -2.54 -1.56
#